data_AF-A0A841VDX9-F1
#
_entry.id   AF-A0A841VDX9-F1
#
_cell.length_a   1.000
_cell.length_b   1.000
_cell.length_c   1.000
_cell.angle_alpha   90.00
_cell.angle_beta   90.00
_cell.angle_gamma   90.00
#
_symmetry.space_group_name_H-M   'P 1'
#
loop_
_entity.id
_entity.type
_entity.pdbx_description
1 polymer ?
#
loop_
_entity_poly.entity_id
_entity_poly.type
_entity_poly.pdbx_seq_one_letter_code
_entity_poly.pdbx_strand_id
1 'polypeptide(L)'
;SPPPAPAAVKKPVSPTPFTEKISNRVTLEMVSLPAGQFLMGSPDSDPDAASNEKPPHQVKVNSFAIGKYPVTQAQYEAVMGTNPSKFQNNPQNPVERVSWNNAQAFCQKLSQITGKTYRLPTEAEWEYACRAGTTTRYYFGDDASQLGDYAWYRANYR
;
A
#
# COMPACT_ATOMS: atom_id res chain seq x y z
N SER A 1 -27.03 16.41 -35.87
CA SER A 1 -26.12 15.29 -35.54
C SER A 1 -26.46 14.77 -34.16
N PRO A 2 -26.53 13.45 -33.93
CA PRO A 2 -26.62 12.93 -32.57
C PRO A 2 -25.31 13.25 -31.82
N PRO A 3 -25.37 13.44 -30.49
CA PRO A 3 -24.18 13.65 -29.69
C PRO A 3 -23.28 12.40 -29.76
N PRO A 4 -21.94 12.56 -29.64
CA PRO A 4 -21.03 11.42 -29.62
C PRO A 4 -21.42 10.49 -28.45
N ALA A 5 -21.49 9.19 -28.74
CA ALA A 5 -21.73 8.17 -27.73
C ALA A 5 -20.71 8.34 -26.58
N PRO A 6 -21.12 8.18 -25.32
CA PRO A 6 -20.18 8.20 -24.20
C PRO A 6 -19.08 7.18 -24.46
N ALA A 7 -17.83 7.62 -24.40
CA ALA A 7 -16.67 6.75 -24.56
C ALA A 7 -16.84 5.53 -23.65
N ALA A 8 -16.75 4.33 -24.22
CA ALA A 8 -16.86 3.09 -23.48
C ALA A 8 -15.90 3.14 -22.28
N VAL A 9 -16.47 3.10 -21.07
CA VAL A 9 -15.72 3.00 -19.83
C VAL A 9 -14.91 1.70 -19.93
N LYS A 10 -13.59 1.81 -20.12
CA LYS A 10 -12.70 0.65 -20.11
C LYS A 10 -12.93 -0.06 -18.77
N LYS A 11 -13.25 -1.36 -18.81
CA LYS A 11 -13.37 -2.20 -17.59
C LYS A 11 -12.15 -1.92 -16.70
N PRO A 12 -12.32 -1.74 -15.38
CA PRO A 12 -11.19 -1.51 -14.49
C PRO A 12 -10.21 -2.68 -14.66
N VAL A 13 -8.98 -2.36 -15.06
CA VAL A 13 -7.90 -3.34 -15.19
C VAL A 13 -7.67 -3.92 -13.80
N SER A 14 -7.89 -5.22 -13.62
CA SER A 14 -7.79 -5.86 -12.32
C SER A 14 -6.35 -5.80 -11.79
N PRO A 15 -6.16 -5.67 -10.46
CA PRO A 15 -4.85 -5.77 -9.84
C PRO A 15 -4.13 -7.04 -10.29
N THR A 16 -2.88 -6.92 -10.76
CA THR A 16 -2.12 -8.07 -11.26
C THR A 16 -0.96 -8.38 -10.32
N PRO A 17 -0.97 -9.54 -9.62
CA PRO A 17 0.14 -9.91 -8.74
C PRO A 17 1.36 -10.36 -9.55
N PHE A 18 2.55 -10.06 -9.04
CA PHE A 18 3.81 -10.60 -9.54
C PHE A 18 4.83 -10.76 -8.41
N THR A 19 5.89 -11.50 -8.67
CA THR A 19 6.93 -11.78 -7.68
C THR A 19 8.26 -11.21 -8.14
N GLU A 20 8.85 -10.35 -7.32
CA GLU A 20 10.22 -9.88 -7.48
C GLU A 20 11.19 -10.83 -6.77
N LYS A 21 12.30 -11.19 -7.43
CA LYS A 21 13.39 -11.94 -6.78
C LYS A 21 14.39 -10.95 -6.21
N ILE A 22 14.57 -10.95 -4.89
CA ILE A 22 15.61 -10.17 -4.21
C ILE A 22 16.91 -10.98 -4.18
N SER A 23 16.81 -12.27 -3.89
CA SER A 23 17.93 -13.22 -3.90
C SER A 23 17.43 -14.63 -4.24
N ASN A 24 18.33 -15.61 -4.29
CA ASN A 24 17.99 -17.02 -4.58
C ASN A 24 16.96 -17.63 -3.61
N ARG A 25 16.74 -17.05 -2.44
CA ARG A 25 15.84 -17.58 -1.41
C ARG A 25 14.79 -16.58 -0.91
N VAL A 26 14.85 -15.32 -1.36
CA VAL A 26 14.00 -14.25 -0.84
C VAL A 26 13.32 -13.55 -1.99
N THR A 27 12.00 -13.48 -1.92
CA THR A 27 11.13 -12.84 -2.90
C THR A 27 10.25 -11.78 -2.25
N LEU A 28 9.80 -10.83 -3.07
CA LEU A 28 8.84 -9.81 -2.70
C LEU A 28 7.60 -9.93 -3.59
N GLU A 29 6.45 -10.17 -2.98
CA GLU A 29 5.17 -10.16 -3.69
C GLU A 29 4.70 -8.72 -3.90
N MET A 30 4.43 -8.38 -5.14
CA MET A 30 4.00 -7.07 -5.59
C MET A 30 2.65 -7.17 -6.30
N VAL A 31 1.91 -6.08 -6.31
CA VAL A 31 0.64 -5.97 -7.04
C VAL A 31 0.69 -4.74 -7.93
N SER A 32 0.53 -4.93 -9.24
CA SER A 32 0.36 -3.84 -10.20
C SER A 32 -1.05 -3.29 -10.14
N LEU A 33 -1.16 -1.99 -9.93
CA LEU A 33 -2.41 -1.23 -9.90
C LEU A 33 -2.49 -0.31 -11.12
N PRO A 34 -3.66 -0.22 -11.78
CA PRO A 34 -3.82 0.67 -12.92
C PRO A 34 -3.84 2.14 -12.51
N ALA A 35 -3.63 3.01 -13.49
CA ALA A 35 -3.91 4.43 -13.32
C ALA A 35 -5.41 4.63 -13.05
N GLY A 36 -5.74 5.59 -12.20
CA GLY A 36 -7.11 5.81 -11.78
C GLY A 36 -7.33 7.18 -11.15
N GLN A 37 -8.58 7.45 -10.82
CA GLN A 37 -8.96 8.61 -10.03
C GLN A 37 -9.85 8.13 -8.90
N PHE A 38 -9.66 8.70 -7.72
CA PHE A 38 -10.46 8.38 -6.55
C PHE A 38 -10.66 9.62 -5.69
N LEU A 39 -11.62 9.53 -4.77
CA LEU A 39 -11.86 10.57 -3.78
C LEU A 39 -11.00 10.24 -2.55
N MET A 40 -9.99 11.07 -2.30
CA MET A 40 -9.05 10.93 -1.19
C MET A 40 -9.53 11.75 0.02
N GLY A 41 -9.34 11.21 1.22
CA GLY A 41 -9.80 11.81 2.47
C GLY A 41 -11.18 11.34 2.91
N SER A 42 -11.70 11.98 3.95
CA SER A 42 -12.89 11.56 4.67
C SER A 42 -14.05 12.54 4.44
N PRO A 43 -15.31 12.06 4.34
CA PRO A 43 -16.45 12.95 4.18
C PRO A 43 -16.62 13.88 5.39
N ASP A 44 -17.18 15.07 5.17
CA ASP A 44 -17.36 16.06 6.24
C ASP A 44 -18.22 15.53 7.40
N SER A 45 -19.13 14.59 7.10
CA SER A 45 -20.01 13.92 8.06
C SER A 45 -19.32 12.88 8.94
N ASP A 46 -18.07 12.49 8.67
CA ASP A 46 -17.33 11.54 9.50
C ASP A 46 -16.89 12.23 10.81
N PRO A 47 -17.42 11.82 11.99
CA PRO A 47 -17.11 12.47 13.26
C PRO A 47 -15.72 12.12 13.80
N ASP A 48 -15.09 11.03 13.33
CA ASP A 48 -13.78 10.58 13.82
C ASP A 48 -12.63 11.03 12.90
N ALA A 49 -12.94 11.55 11.71
CA ALA A 49 -11.95 12.08 10.78
C ALA A 49 -11.36 13.40 11.29
N ALA A 50 -10.02 13.48 11.30
CA ALA A 50 -9.32 14.69 11.68
C ALA A 50 -9.54 15.81 10.66
N SER A 51 -9.32 17.07 11.08
CA SER A 51 -9.55 18.22 10.20
C SER A 51 -8.64 18.24 8.96
N ASN A 52 -7.47 17.60 9.02
CA ASN A 52 -6.55 17.46 7.89
C ASN A 52 -6.92 16.31 6.93
N GLU A 53 -7.91 15.49 7.27
CA GLU A 53 -8.48 14.46 6.38
C GLU A 53 -9.66 15.01 5.55
N LYS A 54 -10.07 16.26 5.80
CA LYS A 54 -11.22 16.94 5.19
C LYS A 54 -10.79 18.20 4.41
N PRO A 55 -11.57 18.65 3.42
CA PRO A 55 -12.66 17.92 2.77
C PRO A 55 -12.11 16.85 1.81
N PRO A 56 -12.92 15.87 1.41
CA PRO A 56 -12.50 14.88 0.44
C PRO A 56 -12.25 15.56 -0.92
N HIS A 57 -11.19 15.17 -1.60
CA HIS A 57 -10.78 15.77 -2.87
C HIS A 57 -10.39 14.73 -3.91
N GLN A 58 -10.62 15.02 -5.19
CA GLN A 58 -10.35 14.08 -6.26
C GLN A 58 -8.85 14.04 -6.57
N VAL A 59 -8.25 12.86 -6.49
CA VAL A 59 -6.84 12.62 -6.79
C VAL A 59 -6.71 11.68 -7.97
N LYS A 60 -5.76 12.00 -8.87
CA LYS A 60 -5.38 11.12 -9.98
C LYS A 60 -4.07 10.43 -9.64
N VAL A 61 -4.03 9.11 -9.80
CA VAL A 61 -2.81 8.31 -9.65
C VAL A 61 -2.46 7.67 -10.98
N ASN A 62 -1.16 7.65 -11.31
CA ASN A 62 -0.66 6.88 -12.44
C ASN A 62 -0.66 5.40 -12.11
N SER A 63 -0.42 4.52 -13.09
CA SER A 63 -0.21 3.10 -12.80
C SER A 63 1.08 2.90 -12.01
N PHE A 64 1.05 2.08 -10.98
CA PHE A 64 2.20 1.74 -10.15
C PHE A 64 2.11 0.31 -9.64
N ALA A 65 3.17 -0.17 -8.99
CA ALA A 65 3.14 -1.42 -8.25
C ALA A 65 3.45 -1.15 -6.78
N ILE A 66 2.79 -1.88 -5.89
CA ILE A 66 3.00 -1.78 -4.44
C ILE A 66 3.19 -3.17 -3.85
N GLY A 67 3.95 -3.25 -2.74
CA GLY A 67 4.11 -4.50 -2.01
C GLY A 67 2.75 -5.02 -1.54
N LYS A 68 2.48 -6.31 -1.76
CA LYS A 68 1.26 -6.96 -1.29
C LYS A 68 1.19 -7.00 0.24
N TYR A 69 2.35 -7.04 0.88
CA TYR A 69 2.52 -7.11 2.33
C TYR A 69 3.56 -6.08 2.78
N PRO A 70 3.56 -5.68 4.07
CA PRO A 70 4.70 -4.99 4.67
C PRO A 70 6.00 -5.77 4.46
N VAL A 71 7.12 -5.05 4.32
CA VAL A 71 8.44 -5.68 4.15
C VAL A 71 8.75 -6.54 5.37
N THR A 72 9.08 -7.81 5.14
CA THR A 72 9.40 -8.76 6.20
C THR A 72 10.82 -8.60 6.71
N GLN A 73 11.11 -9.13 7.90
CA GLN A 73 12.46 -9.13 8.46
C GLN A 73 13.48 -9.83 7.55
N ALA A 74 13.13 -10.99 6.98
CA ALA A 74 13.97 -11.68 6.02
C ALA A 74 14.25 -10.86 4.74
N GLN A 75 13.24 -10.17 4.22
CA GLN A 75 13.40 -9.29 3.06
C GLN A 75 14.31 -8.11 3.38
N TYR A 76 14.10 -7.47 4.54
CA TYR A 76 14.92 -6.34 4.96
C TYR A 76 16.38 -6.76 5.17
N GLU A 77 16.62 -7.86 5.88
CA GLU A 77 17.96 -8.38 6.12
C GLU A 77 18.67 -8.79 4.83
N ALA A 78 17.97 -9.42 3.87
CA ALA A 78 18.54 -9.78 2.59
C ALA A 78 19.03 -8.57 1.76
N VAL A 79 18.38 -7.41 1.90
CA VAL A 79 18.74 -6.17 1.18
C VAL A 79 19.76 -5.33 1.96
N MET A 80 19.57 -5.22 3.27
CA MET A 80 20.32 -4.27 4.11
C MET A 80 21.48 -4.91 4.86
N GLY A 81 21.51 -6.24 4.99
CA GLY A 81 22.50 -7.00 5.74
C GLY A 81 22.36 -6.91 7.25
N THR A 82 21.28 -6.33 7.76
CA THR A 82 21.00 -6.15 9.19
C THR A 82 19.50 -6.28 9.46
N ASN A 83 19.11 -6.67 10.67
CA ASN A 83 17.72 -6.69 11.13
C ASN A 83 17.57 -5.83 12.42
N PRO A 84 16.94 -4.63 12.35
CA PRO A 84 16.79 -3.75 13.51
C PRO A 84 15.63 -4.13 14.44
N SER A 85 14.83 -5.12 14.05
CA SER A 85 13.59 -5.48 14.76
C SER A 85 13.87 -5.90 16.19
N LYS A 86 13.05 -5.45 17.14
CA LYS A 86 12.94 -5.98 18.48
C LYS A 86 12.29 -7.37 18.51
N PHE A 87 11.25 -7.61 17.70
CA PHE A 87 10.48 -8.86 17.73
C PHE A 87 10.91 -9.84 16.63
N GLN A 88 11.91 -10.68 16.93
CA GLN A 88 12.58 -11.52 15.92
C GLN A 88 12.15 -13.00 15.92
N ASN A 89 11.01 -13.33 16.53
CA ASN A 89 10.56 -14.72 16.68
C ASN A 89 10.12 -15.39 15.37
N ASN A 90 9.88 -14.62 14.31
CA ASN A 90 9.56 -15.15 12.98
C ASN A 90 10.13 -14.21 11.88
N PRO A 91 10.98 -14.71 10.96
CA PRO A 91 11.54 -13.90 9.88
C PRO A 91 10.50 -13.36 8.88
N GLN A 92 9.27 -13.89 8.89
CA GLN A 92 8.16 -13.40 8.08
C GLN A 92 7.36 -12.27 8.75
N ASN A 93 7.68 -11.92 9.99
CA ASN A 93 7.09 -10.74 10.62
C ASN A 93 7.51 -9.47 9.85
N PRO A 94 6.68 -8.41 9.87
CA PRO A 94 7.10 -7.10 9.41
C PRO A 94 8.38 -6.64 10.12
N VAL A 95 9.28 -6.01 9.38
CA VAL A 95 10.43 -5.33 9.99
C VAL A 95 9.95 -4.10 10.77
N GLU A 96 10.48 -3.90 11.97
CA GLU A 96 10.18 -2.71 12.78
C GLU A 96 11.45 -2.09 13.36
N ARG A 97 11.32 -0.95 14.06
CA ARG A 97 12.44 -0.04 14.41
C ARG A 97 13.24 0.48 13.22
N VAL A 98 12.56 0.64 12.09
CA VAL A 98 13.08 1.25 10.87
C VAL A 98 12.64 2.71 10.84
N SER A 99 13.59 3.64 10.75
CA SER A 99 13.29 5.06 10.55
C SER A 99 12.86 5.31 9.10
N TRP A 100 12.23 6.46 8.83
CA TRP A 100 11.89 6.84 7.45
C TRP A 100 13.12 6.88 6.52
N ASN A 101 14.26 7.38 7.02
CA ASN A 101 15.53 7.38 6.29
C ASN A 101 16.02 5.95 5.97
N ASN A 102 15.89 5.03 6.93
CA ASN A 102 16.26 3.62 6.71
C ASN A 102 15.34 2.97 5.67
N ALA A 103 14.05 3.29 5.69
CA ALA A 103 13.08 2.77 4.71
C ALA A 103 13.37 3.28 3.29
N GLN A 104 13.77 4.55 3.14
CA GLN A 104 14.25 5.06 1.86
C GLN A 104 15.54 4.37 1.40
N ALA A 105 16.51 4.20 2.31
CA ALA A 105 17.77 3.52 1.99
C ALA A 105 17.53 2.07 1.55
N PHE A 106 16.59 1.36 2.17
CA PHE A 106 16.13 0.04 1.73
C PHE A 106 15.61 0.08 0.28
N CYS A 107 14.73 1.04 -0.05
CA CYS A 107 14.20 1.17 -1.41
C CYS A 107 15.31 1.44 -2.43
N GLN A 108 16.29 2.29 -2.08
CA GLN A 108 17.44 2.58 -2.94
C GLN A 108 18.31 1.33 -3.18
N LYS A 109 18.65 0.58 -2.13
CA LYS A 109 19.42 -0.67 -2.27
C LYS A 109 18.65 -1.73 -3.06
N LEU A 110 17.36 -1.89 -2.79
CA LEU A 110 16.51 -2.82 -3.55
C LEU A 110 16.48 -2.45 -5.04
N SER A 111 16.46 -1.16 -5.35
CA SER A 111 16.55 -0.68 -6.73
C SER A 111 17.87 -1.05 -7.40
N GLN A 112 18.98 -0.94 -6.67
CA GLN A 112 20.31 -1.33 -7.17
C GLN A 112 20.41 -2.84 -7.42
N ILE A 113 19.81 -3.66 -6.55
CA ILE A 113 19.84 -5.13 -6.66
C ILE A 113 19.02 -5.63 -7.86
N THR A 114 17.85 -5.03 -8.08
CA THR A 114 16.86 -5.51 -9.06
C THR A 114 16.96 -4.82 -10.42
N GLY A 115 17.62 -3.65 -10.48
CA GLY A 115 17.63 -2.78 -11.67
C GLY A 115 16.30 -2.06 -11.93
N LYS A 116 15.34 -2.11 -11.00
CA LYS A 116 14.04 -1.43 -11.08
C LYS A 116 13.99 -0.28 -10.08
N THR A 117 13.03 0.63 -10.23
CA THR A 117 12.85 1.73 -9.28
C THR A 117 11.89 1.34 -8.15
N TYR A 118 12.39 1.34 -6.92
CA TYR A 118 11.60 1.20 -5.70
C TYR A 118 11.64 2.47 -4.88
N ARG A 119 10.52 2.78 -4.22
CA ARG A 119 10.35 3.91 -3.31
C ARG A 119 9.21 3.63 -2.34
N LEU A 120 9.10 4.47 -1.31
CA LEU A 120 7.89 4.54 -0.51
C LEU A 120 6.71 5.03 -1.37
N PRO A 121 5.50 4.49 -1.15
CA PRO A 121 4.31 5.03 -1.80
C PRO A 121 4.08 6.46 -1.30
N THR A 122 3.51 7.30 -2.17
CA THR A 122 2.90 8.55 -1.71
C THR A 122 1.66 8.24 -0.87
N GLU A 123 1.20 9.19 -0.06
CA GLU A 123 -0.03 9.02 0.71
C GLU A 123 -1.23 8.69 -0.19
N ALA A 124 -1.35 9.37 -1.33
CA ALA A 124 -2.39 9.12 -2.33
C ALA A 124 -2.32 7.71 -2.94
N GLU A 125 -1.12 7.22 -3.26
CA GLU A 125 -0.95 5.85 -3.78
C GLU A 125 -1.27 4.80 -2.71
N TRP A 126 -0.90 5.07 -1.46
CA TRP A 126 -1.20 4.19 -0.34
C TRP A 126 -2.72 4.11 -0.12
N GLU A 127 -3.41 5.25 -0.04
CA GLU A 127 -4.87 5.28 0.13
C GLU A 127 -5.60 4.68 -1.08
N TYR A 128 -5.14 4.94 -2.32
CA TYR A 128 -5.69 4.31 -3.52
C TYR A 128 -5.59 2.79 -3.48
N ALA A 129 -4.43 2.26 -3.06
CA ALA A 129 -4.21 0.83 -2.91
C ALA A 129 -5.08 0.23 -1.81
N CYS A 130 -5.17 0.90 -0.65
CA CYS A 130 -5.99 0.45 0.47
C CYS A 130 -7.47 0.45 0.14
N ARG A 131 -7.99 1.48 -0.54
CA ARG A 131 -9.40 1.54 -0.92
C ARG A 131 -9.80 0.46 -1.93
N ALA A 132 -8.87 -0.08 -2.72
CA ALA A 132 -9.12 -1.17 -3.68
C ALA A 132 -10.36 -0.95 -4.59
N GLY A 133 -10.70 0.31 -4.89
CA GLY A 133 -11.86 0.70 -5.70
C GLY A 133 -13.15 0.99 -4.93
N THR A 134 -13.16 0.94 -3.60
CA THR A 134 -14.31 1.32 -2.76
C THR A 134 -14.26 2.81 -2.39
N THR A 135 -15.43 3.38 -2.07
CA THR A 135 -15.58 4.74 -1.52
C THR A 135 -16.00 4.72 -0.05
N THR A 136 -16.04 3.54 0.55
CA THR A 136 -16.45 3.30 1.94
C THR A 136 -15.37 3.74 2.93
N ARG A 137 -15.74 3.87 4.20
CA ARG A 137 -14.88 4.31 5.31
C ARG A 137 -13.65 3.42 5.50
N TYR A 138 -13.80 2.11 5.30
CA TYR A 138 -12.73 1.13 5.23
C TYR A 138 -12.73 0.44 3.87
N TYR A 139 -11.60 -0.17 3.52
CA TYR A 139 -11.44 -1.12 2.42
C TYR A 139 -12.57 -2.17 2.36
N PHE A 140 -12.99 -2.67 3.52
CA PHE A 140 -13.97 -3.75 3.66
C PHE A 140 -15.42 -3.27 3.88
N GLY A 141 -15.68 -1.96 3.94
CA GLY A 141 -17.03 -1.40 4.18
C GLY A 141 -17.02 -0.23 5.16
N ASP A 142 -18.21 0.17 5.65
CA ASP A 142 -18.37 1.32 6.55
C ASP A 142 -18.36 0.95 8.05
N ASP A 143 -18.39 -0.35 8.36
CA ASP A 143 -18.58 -0.86 9.71
C ASP A 143 -17.24 -1.06 10.45
N ALA A 144 -16.94 -0.15 11.38
CA ALA A 144 -15.75 -0.23 12.22
C ALA A 144 -15.67 -1.49 13.09
N SER A 145 -16.77 -2.22 13.30
CA SER A 145 -16.77 -3.46 14.10
C SER A 145 -15.98 -4.60 13.44
N GLN A 146 -15.74 -4.54 12.12
CA GLN A 146 -14.98 -5.55 11.38
C GLN A 146 -13.46 -5.32 11.39
N LEU A 147 -12.98 -4.24 12.03
CA LEU A 147 -11.55 -3.92 12.15
C LEU A 147 -10.71 -5.08 12.71
N GLY A 148 -11.28 -5.91 13.59
CA GLY A 148 -10.60 -7.04 14.22
C GLY A 148 -10.16 -8.15 13.24
N ASP A 149 -10.84 -8.29 12.11
CA ASP A 149 -10.56 -9.34 11.11
C ASP A 149 -9.57 -8.86 10.03
N TYR A 150 -9.31 -7.55 9.93
CA TYR A 150 -8.55 -6.94 8.83
C TYR A 150 -7.38 -6.05 9.27
N ALA A 151 -7.25 -5.72 10.56
CA ALA A 151 -6.16 -4.91 11.08
C ALA A 151 -5.65 -5.42 12.44
N TRP A 152 -4.34 -5.32 12.65
CA TRP A 152 -3.75 -5.42 13.98
C TRP A 152 -3.63 -4.02 14.59
N TYR A 153 -4.41 -3.74 15.63
CA TYR A 153 -4.45 -2.43 16.29
C TYR A 153 -4.43 -2.59 17.82
N ARG A 154 -4.36 -1.47 18.56
CA ARG A 154 -4.16 -1.44 20.02
C ARG A 154 -5.07 -2.35 20.85
N ALA A 155 -6.26 -2.73 20.36
CA ALA A 155 -7.16 -3.62 21.08
C ALA A 155 -6.85 -5.12 20.90
N ASN A 156 -6.11 -5.49 19.85
CA ASN A 156 -5.91 -6.90 19.45
C ASN A 156 -4.45 -7.34 19.42
N TYR A 157 -3.50 -6.52 19.88
CA TYR A 157 -2.16 -7.03 20.17
C TYR A 157 -2.16 -7.70 21.56
N ARG A 158 -2.02 -9.02 21.60
CA ARG A 158 -1.60 -9.76 22.79
C ARG A 158 -0.19 -10.29 22.55
#